data_AF-A0A536F320-F1
#
_entry.id   AF-A0A536F320-F1
#
_cell.length_a   1.000
_cell.length_b   1.000
_cell.length_c   1.000
_cell.angle_alpha   90.00
_cell.angle_beta   90.00
_cell.angle_gamma   90.00
#
_symmetry.space_group_name_H-M   'P 1'
#
loop_
_entity.id
_entity.type
_entity.pdbx_description
1 polymer ?
#
loop_
_entity_poly.entity_id
_entity_poly.type
_entity_poly.pdbx_seq_one_letter_code
_entity_poly.pdbx_strand_id
1 'polypeptide(L)' 'DVDAACAELEAHGVELLNGPMNRAWGVRTASFTDPGGHIWEIAQQLPRTNG' A
#
# COMPACT_ATOMS: atom_id res chain seq x y z
N ASP A 1 -3.30 7.31 4.43
CA ASP A 1 -4.27 6.36 3.86
C ASP A 1 -3.56 5.60 2.75
N VAL A 2 -3.55 4.27 2.78
CA VAL A 2 -2.90 3.45 1.74
C VAL A 2 -3.52 3.70 0.38
N ASP A 3 -4.84 3.90 0.29
CA ASP A 3 -5.52 4.14 -0.98
C ASP A 3 -5.11 5.49 -1.58
N ALA A 4 -5.06 6.54 -0.74
CA ALA A 4 -4.62 7.86 -1.19
C ALA A 4 -3.16 7.86 -1.65
N ALA A 5 -2.28 7.17 -0.92
CA ALA A 5 -0.87 7.06 -1.32
C ALA A 5 -0.71 6.28 -2.65
N CYS A 6 -1.53 5.25 -2.88
CA CYS A 6 -1.52 4.54 -4.16
C CYS A 6 -1.99 5.41 -5.32
N ALA A 7 -3.03 6.20 -5.14
CA ALA A 7 -3.49 7.14 -6.16
C ALA A 7 -2.43 8.19 -6.51
N GLU A 8 -1.67 8.67 -5.52
CA GLU A 8 -0.55 9.58 -5.73
C GLU A 8 0.59 8.90 -6.51
N LEU A 9 0.98 7.70 -6.11
CA LEU A 9 2.00 6.90 -6.79
C LEU A 9 1.64 6.66 -8.27
N GLU A 10 0.41 6.21 -8.53
CA GLU A 10 -0.09 5.99 -9.89
C GLU A 10 -0.12 7.28 -10.72
N ALA A 11 -0.52 8.42 -10.13
CA ALA A 11 -0.48 9.72 -10.79
C ALA A 11 0.94 10.17 -11.16
N HIS A 12 1.94 9.70 -10.42
CA HIS A 12 3.37 9.90 -10.72
C HIS A 12 3.97 8.83 -11.65
N GLY A 13 3.15 7.91 -12.18
CA GLY A 13 3.58 6.85 -13.10
C GLY A 13 4.33 5.70 -12.42
N VAL A 14 4.20 5.57 -11.09
CA VAL A 14 4.73 4.44 -10.35
C VAL A 14 3.79 3.25 -10.51
N GLU A 15 4.34 2.11 -10.93
CA GLU A 15 3.60 0.85 -11.02
C GLU A 15 3.59 0.14 -9.67
N LEU A 16 2.40 -0.21 -9.18
CA LEU A 16 2.25 -1.00 -7.97
C LEU A 16 2.51 -2.48 -8.26
N LEU A 17 3.34 -3.12 -7.44
CA LEU A 17 3.53 -4.57 -7.44
C LEU A 17 2.29 -5.29 -6.89
N ASN A 18 1.63 -4.66 -5.92
CA ASN A 18 0.30 -5.02 -5.47
C ASN A 18 -0.48 -3.77 -5.06
N GLY A 19 -1.74 -3.72 -5.46
CA GLY A 19 -2.64 -2.64 -5.06
C GLY A 19 -2.99 -2.68 -3.57
N PRO A 20 -3.67 -1.62 -3.07
CA PRO A 20 -4.21 -1.57 -1.72
C PRO A 20 -5.03 -2.81 -1.35
N MET A 21 -4.55 -3.59 -0.40
CA MET A 21 -5.23 -4.82 0.05
C MET A 21 -5.21 -4.98 1.56
N ASN A 22 -6.30 -5.52 2.09
CA ASN A 22 -6.40 -5.86 3.50
C ASN A 22 -5.75 -7.22 3.75
N ARG A 23 -4.87 -7.29 4.74
CA ARG A 23 -4.20 -8.50 5.20
C ARG A 23 -4.93 -9.06 6.42
N ALA A 24 -4.91 -10.39 6.56
CA ALA A 24 -5.62 -11.10 7.61
C ALA A 24 -5.17 -10.71 9.03
N TRP A 25 -3.95 -10.19 9.18
CA TRP A 25 -3.40 -9.71 10.45
C TRP A 25 -3.72 -8.23 10.75
N GLY A 26 -4.71 -7.64 10.07
CA GLY A 26 -5.28 -6.36 10.47
C GLY A 26 -4.56 -5.12 9.92
N VAL A 27 -3.89 -5.24 8.79
CA VAL A 27 -3.26 -4.09 8.11
C VAL A 27 -3.72 -4.00 6.66
N ARG A 28 -3.77 -2.78 6.13
CA ARG A 28 -3.89 -2.52 4.69
C ARG A 28 -2.50 -2.26 4.14
N THR A 29 -2.14 -2.90 3.03
CA THR A 29 -0.82 -2.69 2.40
C THR A 29 -0.89 -2.53 0.89
N ALA A 30 0.13 -1.86 0.35
CA ALA A 30 0.46 -1.78 -1.08
C ALA A 30 1.98 -1.68 -1.22
N SER A 31 2.54 -2.20 -2.31
CA SER A 31 3.98 -2.17 -2.56
C SER A 31 4.31 -1.79 -3.99
N PHE A 32 5.48 -1.21 -4.19
CA PHE A 32 5.98 -0.72 -5.47
C PHE A 32 7.51 -0.77 -5.49
N THR A 33 8.10 -0.62 -6.68
CA THR A 33 9.55 -0.54 -6.86
C THR A 33 9.98 0.92 -7.09
N ASP A 34 10.98 1.39 -6.35
CA ASP A 34 11.58 2.70 -6.58
C ASP A 34 12.53 2.69 -7.80
N PRO A 35 12.96 3.85 -8.33
CA PRO A 35 13.90 3.90 -9.45
C PRO A 35 15.28 3.26 -9.19
N GLY A 36 15.65 3.03 -7.92
CA GLY A 36 16.86 2.32 -7.53
C GLY A 36 16.69 0.79 -7.49
N GLY A 37 15.48 0.29 -7.75
CA GLY A 37 15.17 -1.14 -7.73
C GLY A 37 14.79 -1.69 -6.35
N HIS A 38 14.58 -0.85 -5.33
CA HIS A 38 14.14 -1.31 -4.02
C HIS A 38 12.62 -1.47 -3.97
N ILE A 39 12.17 -2.50 -3.27
CA ILE A 39 10.75 -2.73 -3.01
C ILE A 39 10.38 -2.02 -1.70
N TRP A 40 9.36 -1.16 -1.78
CA TRP A 40 8.79 -0.47 -0.63
C TRP A 40 7.36 -0.97 -0.39
N GLU A 41 6.98 -1.14 0.88
CA GLU A 41 5.60 -1.41 1.30
C GLU A 41 5.07 -0.24 2.14
N ILE A 42 3.89 0.27 1.78
CA ILE A 42 3.11 1.19 2.58
C ILE A 42 2.13 0.35 3.39
N ALA A 43 2.15 0.50 4.71
CA ALA A 43 1.27 -0.24 5.61
C ALA A 43 0.49 0.71 6.53
N GLN A 44 -0.80 0.43 6.69
CA GLN A 44 -1.68 1.13 7.62
C GLN A 44 -2.42 0.13 8.49
N GLN A 45 -2.47 0.38 9.80
CA GLN A 45 -3.30 -0.38 10.72
C GLN A 45 -4.78 -0.19 10.37
N LEU A 46 -5.50 -1.29 10.19
CA LEU A 46 -6.95 -1.24 10.06
C LEU A 46 -7.57 -1.01 11.44
N PRO A 47 -8.71 -0.32 11.52
CA PRO A 47 -9.46 -0.23 12.77
C PRO A 47 -9.70 -1.63 13.31
N ARG A 48 -9.44 -1.82 14.60
CA ARG A 48 -9.74 -3.11 15.24
C ARG A 48 -11.25 -3.28 15.24
N THR A 49 -11.74 -4.30 14.55
CA THR A 49 -13.14 -4.70 14.67
C THR A 49 -13.32 -5.27 16.08
N ASN A 50 -13.94 -4.52 16.98
CA ASN A 50 -14.45 -5.11 18.21
C ASN A 50 -15.61 -6.02 17.81
N GLY A 51 -15.46 -7.32 18.08
CA GLY A 51 -16.53 -8.30 17.89
C GLY A 51 -17.70 -8.08 18.83
#